data_AF-A9L6Q3-F1
#
_entry.id   AF-A9L6Q3-F1
#
_cell.length_a   1.000
_cell.length_b   1.000
_cell.length_c   1.000
_cell.angle_alpha   90.00
_cell.angle_beta   90.00
_cell.angle_gamma   90.00
#
_symmetry.space_group_name_H-M   'P 1'
#
loop_
_entity.id
_entity.type
_entity.pdbx_description
1 polymer ?
#
loop_
_entity_poly.entity_id
_entity_poly.type
_entity_poly.pdbx_seq_one_letter_code
_entity_poly.pdbx_strand_id
1 'polypeptide(L)'
;MLFMVGIETPADETEAFGIIVPVFEKLGYGCFSATDSQEEILFKAKEAILLMAEEVINDGHLIDALNEGYRDYRATHPEFEQWVAVEVPLEALKAKQKRLNITLPESQLARIDSYVEFHSEFKDRSDFLSKAADKLMYNADLSR
;
A
#
# COMPACT_ATOMS: atom_id res chain seq x y z
N MET A 1 -5.02 0.27 -7.06
CA MET A 1 -5.49 0.82 -5.77
C MET A 1 -5.73 2.33 -5.91
N LEU A 2 -6.70 2.88 -5.16
CA LEU A 2 -7.04 4.31 -5.20
C LEU A 2 -6.30 5.06 -4.09
N PHE A 3 -5.66 6.19 -4.44
CA PHE A 3 -4.92 7.05 -3.52
C PHE A 3 -5.45 8.47 -3.56
N MET A 4 -5.61 9.08 -2.39
CA MET A 4 -5.96 10.48 -2.26
C MET A 4 -4.69 11.32 -2.24
N VAL A 5 -4.58 12.22 -3.22
CA VAL A 5 -3.41 13.08 -3.42
C VAL A 5 -3.81 14.51 -3.13
N GLY A 6 -3.12 15.14 -2.17
CA GLY A 6 -3.23 16.56 -1.87
C GLY A 6 -2.23 17.36 -2.70
N ILE A 7 -2.65 18.53 -3.18
CA ILE A 7 -1.83 19.45 -3.98
C ILE A 7 -1.82 20.83 -3.33
N GLU A 8 -0.62 21.34 -3.10
CA GLU A 8 -0.34 22.70 -2.66
C GLU A 8 0.06 23.53 -3.89
N THR A 9 -0.59 24.67 -4.09
CA THR A 9 -0.34 25.57 -5.22
C THR A 9 0.83 26.51 -4.88
N PRO A 10 1.76 26.80 -5.80
CA PRO A 10 2.80 27.81 -5.59
C PRO A 10 2.24 29.17 -5.18
N ALA A 11 2.87 29.86 -4.22
CA ALA A 11 2.52 31.23 -3.90
C ALA A 11 3.09 32.25 -4.91
N ASP A 12 4.20 31.91 -5.55
CA ASP A 12 4.84 32.70 -6.62
C ASP A 12 5.57 31.82 -7.66
N GLU A 13 6.19 32.46 -8.66
CA GLU A 13 6.89 31.78 -9.78
C GLU A 13 8.17 31.04 -9.37
N THR A 14 8.62 31.18 -8.12
CA THR A 14 9.83 30.51 -7.60
C THR A 14 9.52 29.26 -6.78
N GLU A 15 8.25 28.99 -6.52
CA GLU A 15 7.78 27.82 -5.79
C GLU A 15 7.21 26.74 -6.74
N ALA A 16 7.39 25.48 -6.35
CA ALA A 16 6.85 24.33 -7.05
C ALA A 16 5.49 23.92 -6.48
N PHE A 17 4.70 23.18 -7.25
CA PHE A 17 3.50 22.52 -6.73
C PHE A 17 3.93 21.45 -5.72
N GLY A 18 3.42 21.51 -4.50
CA GLY A 18 3.61 20.49 -3.48
C GLY A 18 2.62 19.35 -3.66
N ILE A 19 3.06 18.11 -3.42
CA ILE A 19 2.24 16.90 -3.56
C ILE A 19 2.39 16.05 -2.30
N ILE A 20 1.27 15.61 -1.72
CA ILE A 20 1.24 14.67 -0.60
C ILE A 20 0.33 13.48 -0.87
N VAL A 21 0.70 12.31 -0.36
CA VAL A 21 -0.13 11.11 -0.32
C VAL A 21 -0.25 10.60 1.12
N PRO A 22 -1.24 11.09 1.91
CA PRO A 22 -1.24 10.91 3.37
C PRO A 22 -1.41 9.48 3.86
N VAL A 23 -1.95 8.57 3.04
CA VAL A 23 -2.21 7.19 3.49
C VAL A 23 -0.95 6.46 3.96
N PHE A 24 0.23 6.87 3.47
CA PHE A 24 1.53 6.33 3.88
C PHE A 24 1.89 6.67 5.34
N GLU A 25 1.34 7.75 5.91
CA GLU A 25 1.59 8.17 7.29
C GLU A 25 1.05 7.15 8.31
N LYS A 26 0.02 6.37 7.94
CA LYS A 26 -0.53 5.30 8.77
C LYS A 26 0.49 4.21 9.07
N LEU A 27 1.48 4.06 8.20
CA LEU A 27 2.59 3.12 8.36
C LEU A 27 3.87 3.83 8.85
N GLY A 28 3.79 5.13 9.19
CA GLY A 28 4.93 5.92 9.68
C GLY A 28 5.80 6.53 8.58
N TYR A 29 5.33 6.58 7.33
CA TYR A 29 6.08 7.14 6.20
C TYR A 29 5.54 8.50 5.76
N GLY A 30 6.45 9.35 5.26
CA GLY A 30 6.09 10.50 4.45
C GLY A 30 6.10 10.14 2.97
N CYS A 31 5.05 10.51 2.23
CA CYS A 31 5.03 10.38 0.77
C CYS A 31 4.76 11.76 0.17
N PHE A 32 5.84 12.43 -0.22
CA PHE A 32 5.83 13.78 -0.75
C PHE A 32 6.49 13.82 -2.13
N SER A 33 6.06 14.76 -2.96
CA SER A 33 6.70 15.07 -4.23
C SER A 33 6.50 16.55 -4.57
N ALA A 34 7.16 17.03 -5.61
CA ALA A 34 6.97 18.37 -6.13
C ALA A 34 7.24 18.45 -7.64
N THR A 35 6.66 19.45 -8.30
CA THR A 35 6.95 19.75 -9.71
C THR A 35 6.70 21.23 -10.02
N ASP A 36 7.47 21.78 -10.95
CA ASP A 36 7.30 23.14 -11.46
C ASP A 36 6.15 23.22 -12.50
N SER A 37 5.65 22.07 -12.97
CA SER A 37 4.63 21.99 -14.03
C SER A 37 3.34 21.36 -13.53
N GLN A 38 2.22 22.08 -13.68
CA GLN A 38 0.89 21.56 -13.35
C GLN A 38 0.54 20.27 -14.11
N GLU A 39 1.04 20.12 -15.35
CA GLU A 39 0.78 18.94 -16.18
C GLU A 39 1.49 17.68 -15.64
N GLU A 40 2.56 17.85 -14.86
CA GLU A 40 3.35 16.74 -14.32
C GLU A 40 2.86 16.24 -12.96
N ILE A 41 1.95 16.95 -12.30
CA ILE A 41 1.51 16.65 -10.92
C ILE A 41 1.08 15.18 -10.79
N LEU A 42 0.21 14.71 -11.68
CA LEU A 42 -0.30 13.34 -11.61
C LEU A 42 0.78 12.29 -11.92
N PHE A 43 1.75 12.64 -12.77
CA PHE A 43 2.89 11.76 -13.05
C PHE A 43 3.78 11.65 -11.81
N LYS A 44 4.12 12.78 -11.19
CA LYS A 44 4.95 12.83 -9.98
C LYS A 44 4.30 12.20 -8.77
N ALA A 45 2.99 12.37 -8.60
CA ALA A 45 2.22 11.65 -7.58
C ALA A 45 2.31 10.13 -7.77
N LYS A 46 2.11 9.64 -9.00
CA LYS A 46 2.21 8.20 -9.30
C LYS A 46 3.62 7.66 -9.06
N GLU A 47 4.64 8.40 -9.47
CA GLU A 47 6.05 8.06 -9.24
C GLU A 47 6.33 7.92 -7.73
N ALA A 48 5.92 8.91 -6.93
CA ALA A 48 6.09 8.89 -5.47
C ALA A 48 5.34 7.74 -4.80
N ILE A 49 4.10 7.46 -5.23
CA ILE A 49 3.30 6.34 -4.71
C ILE A 49 3.99 5.01 -4.99
N LEU A 50 4.47 4.79 -6.22
CA LEU A 50 5.13 3.54 -6.59
C LEU A 50 6.43 3.33 -5.82
N LEU A 51 7.25 4.38 -5.70
CA LEU A 51 8.50 4.35 -4.95
C LEU A 51 8.23 4.03 -3.48
N MET A 52 7.30 4.75 -2.85
CA MET A 52 7.01 4.52 -1.43
C MET A 52 6.31 3.17 -1.17
N ALA A 53 5.48 2.70 -2.09
CA ALA A 53 4.91 1.37 -2.00
C ALA A 53 5.99 0.27 -2.07
N GLU A 54 7.06 0.47 -2.84
CA GLU A 54 8.21 -0.45 -2.84
C GLU A 54 8.92 -0.47 -1.49
N GLU A 55 9.15 0.69 -0.86
CA GLU A 55 9.75 0.77 0.48
C GLU A 55 8.87 0.10 1.55
N VAL A 56 7.56 0.35 1.52
CA VAL A 56 6.58 -0.32 2.40
C VAL A 56 6.67 -1.85 2.29
N ILE A 57 6.79 -2.38 1.07
CA ILE A 57 6.96 -3.82 0.84
C ILE A 57 8.33 -4.31 1.35
N ASN A 58 9.39 -3.54 1.12
CA ASN A 58 10.74 -3.89 1.56
C ASN A 58 10.88 -3.96 3.08
N ASP A 59 10.17 -3.09 3.79
CA ASP A 59 10.09 -3.09 5.26
C ASP A 59 9.14 -4.16 5.82
N GLY A 60 8.46 -4.91 4.96
CA GLY A 60 7.63 -6.05 5.32
C GLY A 60 6.20 -5.70 5.72
N HIS A 61 5.76 -4.47 5.45
CA HIS A 61 4.36 -4.09 5.64
C HIS A 61 3.45 -4.69 4.55
N LEU A 62 2.20 -4.97 4.93
CA LEU A 62 1.18 -5.39 3.98
C LEU A 62 0.76 -4.21 3.12
N ILE A 63 0.95 -4.32 1.80
CA ILE A 63 0.58 -3.24 0.88
C ILE A 63 -0.93 -2.92 0.93
N ASP A 64 -1.75 -3.92 1.26
CA ASP A 64 -3.20 -3.75 1.45
C ASP A 64 -3.54 -2.82 2.64
N ALA A 65 -2.61 -2.55 3.55
CA ALA A 65 -2.82 -1.56 4.61
C ALA A 65 -2.98 -0.12 4.06
N LEU A 66 -2.48 0.12 2.84
CA LEU A 66 -2.68 1.38 2.11
C LEU A 66 -4.04 1.44 1.38
N ASN A 67 -4.80 0.33 1.32
CA ASN A 67 -6.07 0.27 0.61
C ASN A 67 -7.24 0.73 1.48
N GLU A 68 -7.49 2.03 1.51
CA GLU A 68 -8.62 2.60 2.26
C GLU A 68 -9.72 3.21 1.37
N GLY A 69 -9.59 3.07 0.05
CA GLY A 69 -10.51 3.67 -0.91
C GLY A 69 -10.50 5.20 -0.86
N TYR A 70 -11.68 5.82 -0.89
CA TYR A 70 -11.80 7.27 -0.77
C TYR A 70 -11.72 7.68 0.71
N ARG A 71 -10.83 8.62 1.02
CA ARG A 71 -10.66 9.21 2.35
C ARG A 71 -10.51 10.72 2.22
N ASP A 72 -11.28 11.47 3.01
CA ASP A 72 -11.08 12.93 3.07
C ASP A 72 -9.99 13.28 4.08
N TYR A 73 -8.93 13.94 3.59
CA TYR A 73 -7.76 14.35 4.36
C TYR A 73 -7.68 15.87 4.56
N ARG A 74 -8.61 16.66 4.00
CA ARG A 74 -8.56 18.14 4.03
C ARG A 74 -8.50 18.71 5.45
N ALA A 75 -9.16 18.05 6.40
CA ALA A 75 -9.20 18.52 7.78
C ALA A 75 -7.87 18.33 8.53
N THR A 76 -7.07 17.34 8.14
CA THR A 76 -5.76 17.06 8.78
C THR A 76 -4.59 17.66 8.00
N HIS A 77 -4.82 18.04 6.74
CA HIS A 77 -3.84 18.61 5.81
C HIS A 77 -4.38 19.91 5.17
N PRO A 78 -4.65 20.95 5.99
CA PRO A 78 -5.28 22.20 5.52
C PRO A 78 -4.43 23.01 4.54
N GLU A 79 -3.12 22.77 4.50
CA GLU A 79 -2.16 23.38 3.57
C GLU A 79 -2.31 22.89 2.12
N PHE A 80 -2.97 21.74 1.91
CA PHE A 80 -3.23 21.21 0.58
C PHE A 80 -4.64 21.59 0.10
N GLU A 81 -4.69 22.51 -0.85
CA GLU A 81 -5.91 23.17 -1.31
C GLU A 81 -6.73 22.31 -2.27
N GLN A 82 -6.06 21.52 -3.11
CA GLN A 82 -6.70 20.69 -4.13
C GLN A 82 -6.49 19.21 -3.83
N TRP A 83 -7.50 18.41 -4.14
CA TRP A 83 -7.50 16.97 -3.85
C TRP A 83 -7.99 16.18 -5.04
N VAL A 84 -7.22 15.18 -5.43
CA VAL A 84 -7.53 14.30 -6.56
C VAL A 84 -7.38 12.85 -6.12
N ALA A 85 -8.29 11.99 -6.62
CA ALA A 85 -8.20 10.55 -6.43
C ALA A 85 -7.43 9.96 -7.61
N VAL A 86 -6.31 9.30 -7.34
CA VAL A 86 -5.43 8.72 -8.35
C VAL A 86 -5.42 7.21 -8.22
N GLU A 87 -5.79 6.52 -9.29
CA GLU A 87 -5.65 5.08 -9.36
C GLU A 87 -4.22 4.72 -9.78
N VAL A 88 -3.55 3.92 -8.95
CA VAL A 88 -2.18 3.44 -9.17
C VAL A 88 -2.17 1.91 -9.15
N PRO A 89 -1.71 1.25 -10.23
CA PRO A 89 -1.57 -0.19 -10.29
C PRO A 89 -0.31 -0.62 -9.52
N LEU A 90 -0.48 -1.19 -8.34
CA LEU A 90 0.62 -1.68 -7.52
C LEU A 90 1.01 -3.13 -7.84
N GLU A 91 0.27 -3.79 -8.74
CA GLU A 91 0.45 -5.21 -9.10
C GLU A 91 1.81 -5.46 -9.78
N ALA A 92 2.42 -4.41 -10.33
CA ALA A 92 3.74 -4.45 -10.93
C ALA A 92 4.88 -4.53 -9.89
N LEU A 93 4.62 -4.18 -8.63
CA LEU A 93 5.58 -4.28 -7.53
C LEU A 93 5.74 -5.76 -7.16
N LYS A 94 6.65 -6.43 -7.88
CA LYS A 94 6.92 -7.85 -7.67
C LYS A 94 7.62 -8.05 -6.34
N ALA A 95 6.88 -8.50 -5.33
CA ALA A 95 7.48 -9.10 -4.16
C ALA A 95 8.34 -10.30 -4.59
N LYS A 96 9.63 -10.29 -4.22
CA LYS A 96 10.54 -11.40 -4.52
C LYS A 96 10.08 -12.64 -3.76
N GLN A 97 9.64 -13.67 -4.48
CA GLN A 97 9.28 -14.95 -3.86
C GLN A 97 10.53 -15.60 -3.27
N LYS A 98 10.48 -15.93 -1.97
CA LYS A 98 11.50 -16.71 -1.28
C LYS A 98 10.92 -18.07 -0.89
N ARG A 99 11.62 -19.16 -1.23
CA ARG A 99 11.28 -20.50 -0.76
C ARG A 99 11.80 -20.68 0.66
N LEU A 100 10.94 -21.20 1.54
CA LEU A 100 11.27 -21.54 2.92
C LEU A 100 10.95 -23.01 3.19
N ASN A 101 11.76 -23.65 4.04
CA ASN A 101 11.52 -25.01 4.51
C ASN A 101 10.99 -24.94 5.95
N ILE A 102 9.82 -25.53 6.21
CA ILE A 102 9.19 -25.58 7.54
C ILE A 102 8.84 -27.01 7.93
N THR A 103 8.74 -27.26 9.23
CA THR A 103 8.26 -28.52 9.79
C THR A 103 6.86 -28.32 10.37
N LEU A 104 5.91 -29.17 9.99
CA LEU A 104 4.55 -29.19 10.50
C LEU A 104 4.20 -30.60 11.00
N PRO A 105 3.37 -30.74 12.04
CA PRO A 105 2.74 -32.01 12.37
C PRO A 105 1.96 -32.57 11.18
N GLU A 106 2.04 -33.88 10.95
CA GLU A 106 1.37 -34.55 9.83
C GLU A 106 -0.14 -34.30 9.82
N SER A 107 -0.78 -34.34 11.00
CA SER A 107 -2.21 -34.06 11.15
C SER A 107 -2.58 -32.61 10.82
N GLN A 108 -1.67 -31.66 11.03
CA GLN A 108 -1.90 -30.26 10.65
C GLN A 108 -1.77 -30.10 9.13
N LEU A 109 -0.75 -30.70 8.51
CA LEU A 109 -0.58 -30.66 7.06
C LEU A 109 -1.79 -31.27 6.34
N ALA A 110 -2.28 -32.43 6.81
CA ALA A 110 -3.47 -33.07 6.26
C ALA A 110 -4.71 -32.15 6.35
N ARG A 111 -4.90 -31.43 7.47
CA ARG A 111 -5.98 -30.47 7.62
C ARG A 111 -5.85 -29.28 6.66
N ILE A 112 -4.64 -28.77 6.44
CA ILE A 112 -4.39 -27.69 5.49
C ILE A 112 -4.70 -28.17 4.07
N ASP A 113 -4.26 -29.37 3.71
CA ASP A 113 -4.51 -29.95 2.38
C ASP A 113 -5.99 -30.09 2.08
N SER A 114 -6.74 -30.72 2.99
CA SER A 114 -8.19 -30.83 2.85
C SER A 114 -8.85 -29.45 2.80
N TYR A 115 -8.40 -28.50 3.61
CA TYR A 115 -8.99 -27.15 3.59
C TYR A 115 -8.80 -26.47 2.23
N VAL A 116 -7.57 -26.45 1.69
CA VAL A 116 -7.26 -25.84 0.39
C VAL A 116 -8.00 -26.54 -0.75
N GLU A 117 -8.15 -27.88 -0.69
CA GLU A 117 -8.87 -28.64 -1.72
C GLU A 117 -10.35 -28.21 -1.86
N PHE A 118 -11.00 -27.83 -0.76
CA PHE A 118 -12.41 -27.42 -0.75
C PHE A 118 -12.65 -25.91 -0.85
N HIS A 119 -11.60 -25.08 -0.87
CA HIS A 119 -11.70 -23.61 -0.84
C HIS A 119 -10.97 -22.98 -2.02
N SER A 120 -11.72 -22.67 -3.09
CA SER A 120 -11.19 -22.19 -4.38
C SER A 120 -10.55 -20.81 -4.32
N GLU A 121 -10.73 -20.05 -3.24
CA GLU A 121 -10.04 -18.80 -2.99
C GLU A 121 -8.54 -18.97 -2.67
N PHE A 122 -8.10 -20.21 -2.40
CA PHE A 122 -6.69 -20.54 -2.21
C PHE A 122 -6.15 -21.31 -3.40
N LYS A 123 -5.05 -20.81 -3.98
CA LYS A 123 -4.40 -21.46 -5.12
C LYS A 123 -3.65 -22.73 -4.70
N ASP A 124 -2.95 -22.67 -3.57
CA ASP A 124 -2.12 -23.74 -3.03
C ASP A 124 -1.86 -23.52 -1.52
N ARG A 125 -1.09 -24.44 -0.91
CA ARG A 125 -0.69 -24.35 0.51
C ARG A 125 0.03 -23.05 0.85
N SER A 126 0.88 -22.56 -0.07
CA SER A 126 1.68 -21.35 0.16
C SER A 126 0.79 -20.12 0.14
N ASP A 127 -0.15 -20.05 -0.80
CA ASP A 127 -1.16 -18.98 -0.87
C ASP A 127 -2.04 -18.96 0.40
N PHE A 128 -2.49 -20.13 0.87
CA PHE A 128 -3.24 -20.24 2.12
C PHE A 128 -2.43 -19.77 3.33
N LEU A 129 -1.20 -20.26 3.49
CA LEU A 129 -0.34 -19.89 4.61
C LEU A 129 0.03 -18.40 4.58
N SER A 130 0.27 -17.83 3.40
CA SER A 130 0.53 -16.39 3.22
C SER A 130 -0.67 -15.57 3.68
N LYS A 131 -1.86 -15.81 3.10
CA LYS A 131 -3.08 -15.08 3.46
C LYS A 131 -3.46 -15.23 4.94
N ALA A 132 -3.22 -16.40 5.51
CA ALA A 132 -3.45 -16.64 6.93
C ALA A 132 -2.49 -15.83 7.81
N ALA A 133 -1.21 -15.75 7.44
CA ALA A 133 -0.23 -14.91 8.12
C ALA A 133 -0.57 -13.42 7.99
N ASP A 134 -0.89 -12.96 6.78
CA ASP A 134 -1.26 -11.56 6.51
C ASP A 134 -2.48 -11.15 7.35
N LYS A 135 -3.53 -11.99 7.37
CA LYS A 135 -4.72 -11.77 8.20
C LYS A 135 -4.39 -11.68 9.69
N LEU A 136 -3.46 -12.52 10.17
CA LEU A 136 -3.05 -12.50 11.58
C LEU A 136 -2.29 -11.22 11.92
N MET A 137 -1.33 -10.81 11.08
CA MET A 137 -0.51 -9.62 11.28
C MET A 137 -1.34 -8.33 11.19
N TYR A 138 -2.23 -8.23 10.20
CA TYR A 138 -3.13 -7.09 10.03
C TYR A 138 -4.01 -6.85 11.27
N ASN A 139 -4.58 -7.91 11.84
CA ASN A 139 -5.40 -7.79 13.06
C ASN A 139 -4.58 -7.39 14.29
N ALA A 140 -3.30 -7.79 14.35
CA ALA A 140 -2.40 -7.41 15.44
C ALA A 140 -2.02 -5.93 15.39
N ASP A 141 -1.87 -5.36 14.20
CA ASP A 141 -1.55 -3.95 14.01
C ASP A 141 -2.75 -3.04 14.30
N LEU A 142 -3.98 -3.47 14.00
CA LEU A 142 -5.22 -2.75 14.35
C LEU A 142 -5.54 -2.73 15.85
N SER A 143 -4.93 -3.61 16.64
CA SER A 143 -5.19 -3.74 18.08
C SER A 143 -4.17 -3.03 18.97
N ARG A 144 -3.23 -2.30 18.37
CA ARG A 144 -2.29 -1.39 19.03
C ARG A 144 -2.78 0.06 18.94
#